data_AF-A0A958KXR2-F1
#
_entry.id   AF-A0A958KXR2-F1
#
_cell.length_a   1.000
_cell.length_b   1.000
_cell.length_c   1.000
_cell.angle_alpha   90.00
_cell.angle_beta   90.00
_cell.angle_gamma   90.00
#
_symmetry.space_group_name_H-M   'P 1'
#
loop_
_entity.id
_entity.type
_entity.pdbx_description
1 polymer ?
#
loop_
_entity_poly.entity_id
_entity_poly.type
_entity_poly.pdbx_seq_one_letter_code
_entity_poly.pdbx_strand_id
1 'polypeptide(L)'
;MNSTNHNQLSCDHHFLKFDKSIAANAKKASAVLIITAITMVAEIYFGYITGSMALLADGWHMATHAAALGITYLTYRLATEPKMVKNFNFGGGKIIALGGFASSVFLLCVVLLIGFESVQRFFKPEKIEFDEALLVAVIGLIINIICAYILKESHHHGHNHAHAHDHNDHSHSHDHNIRGAYLHVLADAVTSVGAIAALLAGKFYGYSFLDPLIGLIGALVIFKWALGLIRDTGWELLDGHALNVNFAEMKTRIESTGAKIIDLHVWKIAPEVLACELVLETDKPQGITHYRKILHEEFNVHHSVIEERAFSSSHSARANS
;
A
#
# COMPACT_ATOMS: atom_id res chain seq x y z
N MET A 1 -0.73 9.91 50.88
CA MET A 1 -1.10 8.62 50.25
C MET A 1 -1.52 8.92 48.81
N ASN A 2 -0.57 8.90 47.87
CA ASN A 2 -0.87 9.08 46.45
C ASN A 2 -1.34 7.74 45.88
N SER A 3 -2.60 7.70 45.48
CA SER A 3 -3.16 6.61 44.66
C SER A 3 -2.51 6.66 43.28
N THR A 4 -1.42 5.92 43.08
CA THR A 4 -0.92 5.61 41.75
C THR A 4 -1.92 4.67 41.08
N ASN A 5 -2.66 5.19 40.10
CA ASN A 5 -3.52 4.41 39.23
C ASN A 5 -2.66 3.41 38.43
N HIS A 6 -2.46 2.20 38.97
CA HIS A 6 -1.68 1.12 38.36
C HIS A 6 -2.37 0.46 37.14
N ASN A 7 -3.50 0.97 36.67
CA ASN A 7 -4.29 0.38 35.59
C ASN A 7 -3.97 0.91 34.18
N GLN A 8 -2.94 1.74 34.02
CA GLN A 8 -2.46 2.16 32.70
C GLN A 8 -1.11 1.52 32.40
N LEU A 9 -1.12 0.54 31.50
CA LEU A 9 0.09 0.08 30.81
C LEU A 9 0.77 1.32 30.19
N SER A 10 2.06 1.52 30.46
CA SER A 10 2.80 2.75 30.14
C SER A 10 3.25 2.85 28.68
N CYS A 11 3.05 1.81 27.87
CA CYS A 11 3.43 1.77 26.47
C CYS A 11 2.25 2.23 25.59
N ASP A 12 2.39 3.38 24.91
CA ASP A 12 1.41 3.84 23.94
C ASP A 12 1.60 3.06 22.63
N HIS A 13 0.61 2.25 22.25
CA HIS A 13 0.61 1.46 21.02
C HIS A 13 -0.02 2.22 19.83
N HIS A 14 -0.10 3.55 19.91
CA HIS A 14 -0.60 4.38 18.82
C HIS A 14 0.50 4.66 17.78
N PHE A 15 0.96 3.60 17.11
CA PHE A 15 2.07 3.68 16.14
C PHE A 15 1.75 4.51 14.87
N LEU A 16 0.46 4.79 14.61
CA LEU A 16 0.03 5.66 13.51
C LEU A 16 0.34 7.16 13.72
N LYS A 17 0.73 7.57 14.92
CA LYS A 17 1.05 8.98 15.22
C LYS A 17 2.47 9.40 14.79
N PHE A 18 3.30 8.45 14.35
CA PHE A 18 4.69 8.69 14.01
C PHE A 18 4.89 9.00 12.53
N ASP A 19 4.12 9.92 11.94
CA ASP A 19 4.68 10.74 10.87
C ASP A 19 3.79 11.95 10.51
N LYS A 20 4.39 13.15 10.45
CA LYS A 20 3.73 14.32 9.86
C LYS A 20 3.56 14.15 8.35
N SER A 21 4.40 13.32 7.70
CA SER A 21 4.30 12.96 6.29
C SER A 21 3.03 12.15 6.00
N ILE A 22 2.70 11.14 6.83
CA ILE A 22 1.52 10.27 6.69
C ILE A 22 0.22 11.08 6.74
N ALA A 23 0.11 12.04 7.66
CA ALA A 23 -1.08 12.89 7.76
C ALA A 23 -1.25 13.83 6.55
N ALA A 24 -0.15 14.35 6.01
CA ALA A 24 -0.17 15.15 4.78
C ALA A 24 -0.51 14.30 3.55
N ASN A 25 0.04 13.09 3.49
CA ASN A 25 -0.15 12.11 2.42
C ASN A 25 -1.59 11.56 2.43
N ALA A 26 -2.17 11.31 3.61
CA ALA A 26 -3.57 10.96 3.78
C ALA A 26 -4.50 12.09 3.30
N LYS A 27 -4.15 13.36 3.53
CA LYS A 27 -4.92 14.51 3.01
C LYS A 27 -4.89 14.55 1.48
N LYS A 28 -3.73 14.36 0.85
CA LYS A 28 -3.60 14.29 -0.61
C LYS A 28 -4.41 13.12 -1.19
N ALA A 29 -4.28 11.93 -0.62
CA ALA A 29 -5.06 10.76 -1.03
C ALA A 29 -6.57 10.98 -0.87
N SER A 30 -6.99 11.63 0.23
CA SER A 30 -8.39 11.98 0.44
C SER A 30 -8.89 13.04 -0.56
N ALA A 31 -8.04 13.98 -0.97
CA ALA A 31 -8.38 14.95 -2.01
C ALA A 31 -8.58 14.26 -3.36
N VAL A 32 -7.70 13.33 -3.73
CA VAL A 32 -7.85 12.51 -4.95
C VAL A 32 -9.16 11.72 -4.93
N LEU A 33 -9.47 11.05 -3.80
CA LEU A 33 -10.73 10.33 -3.64
C LEU A 33 -11.95 11.25 -3.83
N ILE A 34 -11.94 12.44 -3.22
CA ILE A 34 -13.05 13.41 -3.35
C ILE A 34 -13.19 13.87 -4.80
N ILE A 35 -12.09 14.17 -5.49
CA ILE A 35 -12.11 14.58 -6.90
C ILE A 35 -12.70 13.47 -7.75
N THR A 36 -12.21 12.23 -7.62
CA THR A 36 -12.73 11.07 -8.35
C THR A 36 -14.22 10.84 -8.08
N ALA A 37 -14.66 10.97 -6.82
CA ALA A 37 -16.08 10.83 -6.48
C ALA A 37 -16.96 11.95 -7.07
N ILE A 38 -16.47 13.20 -7.09
CA ILE A 38 -17.19 14.33 -7.71
C ILE A 38 -17.29 14.13 -9.22
N THR A 39 -16.20 13.74 -9.88
CA THR A 39 -16.18 13.40 -11.31
C THR A 39 -17.20 12.32 -11.62
N MET A 40 -17.17 11.20 -10.88
CA MET A 40 -18.10 10.09 -11.05
C MET A 40 -19.56 10.57 -10.97
N VAL A 41 -19.91 11.37 -9.95
CA VAL A 41 -21.28 11.91 -9.82
C VAL A 41 -21.63 12.82 -10.99
N ALA A 42 -20.69 13.66 -11.45
CA ALA A 42 -20.91 14.54 -12.59
C ALA A 42 -21.14 13.73 -13.88
N GLU A 43 -20.34 12.70 -14.16
CA GLU A 43 -20.49 11.83 -15.33
C GLU A 43 -21.81 11.08 -15.33
N ILE A 44 -22.22 10.51 -14.19
CA ILE A 44 -23.52 9.85 -14.07
C ILE A 44 -24.66 10.86 -14.29
N TYR A 45 -24.56 12.05 -13.68
CA TYR A 45 -25.58 13.08 -13.79
C TYR A 45 -25.72 13.63 -15.21
N PHE A 46 -24.61 14.01 -15.84
CA PHE A 46 -24.59 14.50 -17.21
C PHE A 46 -24.95 13.39 -18.19
N GLY A 47 -24.49 12.15 -17.99
CA GLY A 47 -24.88 11.00 -18.80
C GLY A 47 -26.40 10.77 -18.75
N TYR A 48 -27.01 10.89 -17.57
CA TYR A 48 -28.47 10.76 -17.43
C TYR A 48 -29.24 11.88 -18.14
N ILE A 49 -28.82 13.14 -18.01
CA ILE A 49 -29.52 14.29 -18.61
C ILE A 49 -29.32 14.36 -20.13
N THR A 50 -28.11 14.07 -20.60
CA THR A 50 -27.77 14.09 -22.03
C THR A 50 -28.24 12.84 -22.76
N GLY A 51 -28.58 11.76 -22.03
CA GLY A 51 -28.89 10.45 -22.59
C GLY A 51 -27.65 9.72 -23.12
N SER A 52 -26.44 10.17 -22.77
CA SER A 52 -25.20 9.55 -23.23
C SER A 52 -24.93 8.25 -22.48
N MET A 53 -25.03 7.13 -23.22
CA MET A 53 -24.69 5.80 -22.71
C MET A 53 -23.19 5.68 -22.42
N ALA A 54 -22.34 6.42 -23.13
CA ALA A 54 -20.89 6.44 -22.90
C ALA A 54 -20.54 7.09 -21.55
N LEU A 55 -21.11 8.26 -21.23
CA LEU A 55 -20.89 8.91 -19.93
C LEU A 55 -21.44 8.07 -18.77
N LEU A 56 -22.61 7.44 -18.94
CA LEU A 56 -23.18 6.58 -17.91
C LEU A 56 -22.32 5.34 -17.65
N ALA A 57 -21.80 4.71 -18.71
CA ALA A 57 -20.92 3.55 -18.58
C ALA A 57 -19.62 3.91 -17.86
N ASP A 58 -18.98 5.03 -18.21
CA ASP A 58 -17.76 5.48 -17.54
C ASP A 58 -18.01 5.91 -16.09
N GLY A 59 -19.13 6.59 -15.82
CA GLY A 59 -19.53 6.94 -14.46
C GLY A 59 -19.72 5.71 -13.56
N TRP A 60 -20.29 4.62 -14.07
CA TRP A 60 -20.39 3.35 -13.33
C TRP A 60 -19.03 2.67 -13.14
N HIS A 61 -18.15 2.73 -14.14
CA HIS A 61 -16.77 2.25 -14.03
C HIS A 61 -16.00 3.03 -12.94
N MET A 62 -16.04 4.36 -12.98
CA MET A 62 -15.50 5.26 -11.95
C MET A 62 -16.09 4.97 -10.57
N ALA A 63 -17.35 4.54 -10.47
CA ALA A 63 -17.97 4.17 -9.21
C ALA A 63 -17.31 2.97 -8.54
N THR A 64 -16.84 1.99 -9.32
CA THR A 64 -16.08 0.87 -8.76
C THR A 64 -14.73 1.33 -8.21
N HIS A 65 -14.03 2.25 -8.91
CA HIS A 65 -12.79 2.85 -8.41
C HIS A 65 -13.03 3.66 -7.13
N ALA A 66 -14.08 4.49 -7.10
CA ALA A 66 -14.46 5.26 -5.93
C ALA A 66 -14.83 4.36 -4.74
N ALA A 67 -15.50 3.24 -4.97
CA ALA A 67 -15.81 2.26 -3.94
C ALA A 67 -14.54 1.62 -3.36
N ALA A 68 -13.59 1.21 -4.21
CA ALA A 68 -12.32 0.64 -3.78
C ALA A 68 -11.50 1.61 -2.91
N LEU A 69 -11.39 2.88 -3.33
CA LEU A 69 -10.75 3.94 -2.55
C LEU A 69 -11.53 4.29 -1.28
N GLY A 70 -12.87 4.21 -1.33
CA GLY A 70 -13.75 4.41 -0.18
C GLY A 70 -13.52 3.37 0.92
N ILE A 71 -13.30 2.10 0.57
CA ILE A 71 -12.89 1.04 1.50
C ILE A 71 -11.59 1.44 2.19
N THR A 72 -10.57 1.85 1.42
CA THR A 72 -9.28 2.29 1.97
C THR A 72 -9.44 3.48 2.91
N TYR A 73 -10.22 4.49 2.53
CA TYR A 73 -10.50 5.66 3.40
C TYR A 73 -11.19 5.25 4.71
N LEU A 74 -12.22 4.40 4.62
CA LEU A 74 -12.95 3.93 5.79
C LEU A 74 -12.02 3.18 6.75
N THR A 75 -11.18 2.29 6.23
CA THR A 75 -10.22 1.55 7.06
C THR A 75 -9.19 2.45 7.73
N TYR A 76 -8.71 3.51 7.05
CA TYR A 76 -7.86 4.51 7.68
C TYR A 76 -8.58 5.26 8.81
N ARG A 77 -9.84 5.66 8.59
CA ARG A 77 -10.66 6.30 9.64
C ARG A 77 -10.85 5.37 10.84
N LEU A 78 -11.16 4.09 10.61
CA LEU A 78 -11.32 3.10 11.68
C LEU A 78 -9.98 2.81 12.39
N ALA A 79 -8.87 2.78 11.64
CA ALA A 79 -7.52 2.57 12.19
C ALA A 79 -7.07 3.70 13.12
N THR A 80 -7.61 4.91 12.95
CA THR A 80 -7.30 6.08 13.79
C THR A 80 -8.35 6.34 14.87
N GLU A 81 -9.49 5.64 14.85
CA GLU A 81 -10.57 5.84 15.82
C GLU A 81 -10.18 5.30 17.21
N PRO A 82 -10.13 6.14 18.27
CA PRO A 82 -9.62 5.73 19.57
C PRO A 82 -10.37 4.56 20.23
N LYS A 83 -11.67 4.39 19.93
CA LYS A 83 -12.48 3.27 20.43
C LYS A 83 -12.08 1.95 19.77
N MET A 84 -11.83 1.99 18.45
CA MET A 84 -11.43 0.81 17.69
C MET A 84 -10.00 0.39 18.04
N VAL A 85 -9.07 1.36 18.06
CA VAL A 85 -7.65 1.13 18.37
C VAL A 85 -7.46 0.42 19.71
N LYS A 86 -8.27 0.72 20.73
CA LYS A 86 -8.19 0.09 22.06
C LYS A 86 -8.54 -1.39 22.09
N ASN A 87 -9.26 -1.90 21.08
CA ASN A 87 -9.65 -3.30 21.02
C ASN A 87 -8.58 -4.20 20.38
N PHE A 88 -7.48 -3.64 19.87
CA PHE A 88 -6.40 -4.38 19.22
C PHE A 88 -5.07 -4.24 19.98
N ASN A 89 -4.35 -5.36 20.14
CA ASN A 89 -3.12 -5.44 20.95
C ASN A 89 -2.02 -4.45 20.50
N PHE A 90 -1.89 -4.20 19.20
CA PHE A 90 -0.89 -3.28 18.62
C PHE A 90 -1.54 -2.05 17.97
N GLY A 91 -2.79 -1.75 18.33
CA GLY A 91 -3.55 -0.64 17.75
C GLY A 91 -4.15 -0.94 16.37
N GLY A 92 -4.53 0.12 15.65
CA GLY A 92 -5.32 0.03 14.42
C GLY A 92 -4.54 -0.32 13.14
N GLY A 93 -3.24 -0.58 13.20
CA GLY A 93 -2.38 -0.76 12.02
C GLY A 93 -2.87 -1.86 11.06
N LYS A 94 -3.21 -3.04 11.60
CA LYS A 94 -3.72 -4.17 10.80
C LYS A 94 -5.08 -3.92 10.12
N ILE A 95 -5.85 -2.94 10.57
CA ILE A 95 -7.10 -2.53 9.89
C ILE A 95 -6.78 -1.95 8.52
N ILE A 96 -5.64 -1.26 8.38
CA ILE A 96 -5.18 -0.70 7.09
C ILE A 96 -4.81 -1.84 6.14
N ALA A 97 -4.07 -2.85 6.61
CA ALA A 97 -3.75 -4.03 5.82
C ALA A 97 -5.02 -4.78 5.37
N LEU A 98 -6.01 -4.91 6.26
CA LEU A 98 -7.32 -5.51 5.95
C LEU A 98 -8.07 -4.72 4.88
N GLY A 99 -8.07 -3.39 4.97
CA GLY A 99 -8.67 -2.51 3.97
C GLY A 99 -8.01 -2.64 2.61
N GLY A 100 -6.67 -2.66 2.59
CA GLY A 100 -5.89 -2.90 1.40
C GLY A 100 -6.24 -4.25 0.76
N PHE A 101 -6.29 -5.32 1.55
CA PHE A 101 -6.66 -6.66 1.07
C PHE A 101 -8.07 -6.69 0.48
N ALA A 102 -9.07 -6.17 1.20
CA ALA A 102 -10.45 -6.14 0.75
C ALA A 102 -10.64 -5.30 -0.53
N SER A 103 -10.00 -4.12 -0.60
CA SER A 103 -10.00 -3.26 -1.79
C SER A 103 -9.35 -3.94 -2.99
N SER A 104 -8.26 -4.68 -2.77
CA SER A 104 -7.56 -5.43 -3.83
C SER A 104 -8.39 -6.59 -4.39
N VAL A 105 -9.11 -7.31 -3.52
CA VAL A 105 -10.05 -8.36 -3.94
C VAL A 105 -11.20 -7.76 -4.74
N PHE A 106 -11.73 -6.61 -4.32
CA PHE A 106 -12.76 -5.91 -5.08
C PHE A 106 -12.26 -5.48 -6.46
N LEU A 107 -11.05 -4.89 -6.52
CA LEU A 107 -10.39 -4.51 -7.78
C LEU A 107 -10.16 -5.72 -8.69
N LEU A 108 -9.81 -6.88 -8.12
CA LEU A 108 -9.68 -8.13 -8.87
C LEU A 108 -11.00 -8.57 -9.51
N CYS A 109 -12.14 -8.40 -8.82
CA CYS A 109 -13.44 -8.67 -9.42
C CYS A 109 -13.73 -7.73 -10.59
N VAL A 110 -13.50 -6.42 -10.41
CA VAL A 110 -13.73 -5.39 -11.44
C VAL A 110 -12.89 -5.67 -12.69
N VAL A 111 -11.60 -5.96 -12.51
CA VAL A 111 -10.70 -6.17 -13.65
C VAL A 111 -11.04 -7.45 -14.44
N LEU A 112 -11.54 -8.49 -13.78
CA LEU A 112 -12.04 -9.69 -14.45
C LEU A 112 -13.30 -9.40 -15.27
N LEU A 113 -14.20 -8.53 -14.78
CA LEU A 113 -15.37 -8.08 -15.54
C LEU A 113 -14.95 -7.29 -16.79
N ILE A 114 -14.03 -6.33 -16.65
CA ILE A 114 -13.50 -5.54 -17.78
C ILE A 114 -12.81 -6.44 -18.81
N GLY A 115 -12.01 -7.42 -18.34
CA GLY A 115 -11.37 -8.40 -19.22
C GLY A 115 -12.38 -9.25 -19.98
N PHE A 116 -13.44 -9.70 -19.31
CA PHE A 116 -14.53 -10.45 -19.94
C PHE A 116 -15.27 -9.61 -21.00
N GLU A 117 -15.63 -8.37 -20.68
CA GLU A 117 -16.29 -7.45 -21.63
C GLU A 117 -15.39 -7.15 -22.84
N SER A 118 -14.09 -6.94 -22.61
CA SER A 118 -13.11 -6.70 -23.67
C SER A 118 -13.01 -7.89 -24.63
N VAL A 119 -12.96 -9.12 -24.09
CA VAL A 119 -12.98 -10.34 -24.91
C VAL A 119 -14.29 -10.48 -25.68
N GLN A 120 -15.43 -10.20 -25.05
CA GLN A 120 -16.74 -10.26 -25.70
C GLN A 120 -16.82 -9.27 -26.86
N ARG A 121 -16.38 -8.02 -26.67
CA ARG A 121 -16.34 -6.98 -27.72
C ARG A 121 -15.39 -7.34 -28.87
N PHE A 122 -14.33 -8.09 -28.59
CA PHE A 122 -13.42 -8.57 -29.63
C PHE A 122 -14.11 -9.55 -30.60
N PHE A 123 -14.98 -10.44 -30.09
CA PHE A 123 -15.73 -11.40 -30.92
C PHE A 123 -17.06 -10.85 -31.46
N LYS A 124 -17.67 -9.89 -30.75
CA LYS A 124 -18.93 -9.25 -31.13
C LYS A 124 -18.75 -7.73 -31.07
N PRO A 125 -18.21 -7.10 -32.14
CA PRO A 125 -18.02 -5.66 -32.18
C PRO A 125 -19.36 -4.93 -32.04
N GLU A 126 -19.44 -4.07 -31.04
CA GLU A 126 -20.56 -3.16 -30.85
C GLU A 126 -20.27 -1.82 -31.55
N LYS A 127 -21.32 -1.06 -31.85
CA LYS A 127 -21.16 0.29 -32.40
C LYS A 127 -20.67 1.21 -31.29
N ILE A 128 -19.52 1.84 -31.53
CA ILE A 128 -18.92 2.80 -30.61
C ILE A 128 -19.36 4.21 -31.03
N GLU A 129 -19.99 4.94 -30.11
CA GLU A 129 -20.25 6.38 -30.26
C GLU A 129 -18.95 7.16 -30.00
N PHE A 130 -18.09 7.22 -31.03
CA PHE A 130 -16.71 7.69 -30.90
C PHE A 130 -16.59 9.11 -30.33
N ASP A 131 -17.51 10.02 -30.67
CA ASP A 131 -17.46 11.41 -30.21
C ASP A 131 -17.71 11.53 -28.70
N GLU A 132 -18.70 10.81 -28.19
CA GLU A 132 -18.99 10.77 -26.76
C GLU A 132 -17.86 10.06 -26.00
N ALA A 133 -17.41 8.90 -26.50
CA ALA A 133 -16.34 8.13 -25.87
C ALA A 133 -15.01 8.91 -25.83
N LEU A 134 -14.67 9.65 -26.89
CA LEU A 134 -13.45 10.47 -26.94
C LEU A 134 -13.52 11.64 -25.95
N LEU A 135 -14.68 12.31 -25.86
CA LEU A 135 -14.89 13.40 -24.90
C LEU A 135 -14.66 12.92 -23.47
N VAL A 136 -15.27 11.79 -23.11
CA VAL A 136 -15.15 11.17 -21.79
C VAL A 136 -13.70 10.77 -21.51
N ALA A 137 -13.05 10.08 -22.44
CA ALA A 137 -11.66 9.65 -22.27
C ALA A 137 -10.69 10.83 -22.06
N VAL A 138 -10.91 11.96 -22.73
CA VAL A 138 -10.11 13.18 -22.55
C VAL A 138 -10.36 13.82 -21.17
N ILE A 139 -11.62 13.90 -20.73
CA ILE A 139 -11.97 14.40 -19.39
C ILE A 139 -11.31 13.53 -18.31
N GLY A 140 -11.43 12.21 -18.41
CA GLY A 140 -10.79 11.26 -17.51
C GLY A 140 -9.26 11.42 -17.47
N LEU A 141 -8.61 11.58 -18.62
CA LEU A 141 -7.17 11.85 -18.69
C LEU A 141 -6.78 13.17 -17.98
N ILE A 142 -7.54 14.24 -18.19
CA ILE A 142 -7.29 15.53 -17.51
C ILE A 142 -7.36 15.36 -16.00
N ILE A 143 -8.36 14.63 -15.50
CA ILE A 143 -8.55 14.39 -14.07
C ILE A 143 -7.42 13.53 -13.52
N ASN A 144 -7.02 12.47 -14.23
CA ASN A 144 -5.86 11.65 -13.84
C ASN A 144 -4.58 12.49 -13.76
N ILE A 145 -4.36 13.42 -14.69
CA ILE A 145 -3.22 14.35 -14.63
C ILE A 145 -3.31 15.28 -13.41
N ILE A 146 -4.49 15.82 -13.10
CA ILE A 146 -4.70 16.63 -11.89
C ILE A 146 -4.40 15.82 -10.62
N CYS A 147 -4.90 14.59 -10.54
CA CYS A 147 -4.62 13.67 -9.42
C CYS A 147 -3.13 13.35 -9.31
N ALA A 148 -2.45 13.09 -10.43
CA ALA A 148 -1.01 12.86 -10.46
C ALA A 148 -0.23 14.08 -9.94
N TYR A 149 -0.65 15.29 -10.32
CA TYR A 149 -0.05 16.54 -9.86
C TYR A 149 -0.25 16.77 -8.37
N ILE A 150 -1.43 16.45 -7.82
CA ILE A 150 -1.72 16.53 -6.38
C ILE A 150 -0.85 15.55 -5.58
N LEU A 151 -0.62 14.36 -6.12
CA LEU A 151 0.21 13.32 -5.49
C LEU A 151 1.71 13.55 -5.65
N LYS A 152 2.14 14.28 -6.69
CA LYS A 152 3.55 14.60 -6.94
C LYS A 152 4.16 15.30 -5.72
N GLU A 153 5.30 14.80 -5.27
CA GLU A 153 6.05 15.41 -4.18
C GLU A 153 6.60 16.77 -4.60
N SER A 154 6.31 17.81 -3.80
CA SER A 154 7.10 19.04 -3.79
C SER A 154 8.33 18.79 -2.93
N HIS A 155 9.43 18.31 -3.53
CA HIS A 155 10.74 18.33 -2.88
C HIS A 155 11.20 19.79 -2.74
N HIS A 156 10.74 20.48 -1.69
CA HIS A 156 11.37 21.73 -1.30
C HIS A 156 12.63 21.42 -0.49
N HIS A 157 13.77 21.75 -1.11
CA HIS A 157 15.14 21.74 -0.62
C HIS A 157 15.32 21.86 0.90
N GLY A 158 15.77 20.78 1.52
CA GLY A 158 16.50 20.82 2.79
C GLY A 158 17.99 20.60 2.50
N HIS A 159 18.72 21.68 2.28
CA HIS A 159 20.19 21.64 2.30
C HIS A 159 20.65 21.16 3.68
N ASN A 160 21.40 20.06 3.75
CA ASN A 160 22.42 19.89 4.80
C ASN A 160 23.50 18.89 4.34
N HIS A 161 24.67 19.48 4.12
CA HIS A 161 26.05 18.94 4.21
C HIS A 161 26.37 17.59 3.56
N ALA A 162 27.02 17.69 2.40
CA ALA A 162 27.80 16.63 1.79
C ALA A 162 29.12 16.40 2.56
N HIS A 163 29.36 15.16 2.96
CA HIS A 163 30.69 14.56 2.95
C HIS A 163 30.62 13.25 2.17
N ALA A 164 31.59 13.08 1.27
CA ALA A 164 31.72 12.01 0.31
C ALA A 164 32.15 10.69 0.98
N HIS A 165 31.61 9.56 0.53
CA HIS A 165 32.29 8.60 -0.35
C HIS A 165 31.50 7.28 -0.42
N ASP A 166 31.60 6.69 -1.61
CA ASP A 166 31.50 5.28 -1.95
C ASP A 166 30.15 4.71 -2.42
N HIS A 167 30.27 3.96 -3.52
CA HIS A 167 29.21 3.43 -4.35
C HIS A 167 28.64 2.16 -3.72
N ASN A 168 27.36 2.18 -3.36
CA ASN A 168 26.52 1.00 -3.40
C ASN A 168 25.05 1.41 -3.58
N ASP A 169 24.39 0.70 -4.49
CA ASP A 169 22.96 0.75 -4.75
C ASP A 169 22.18 0.44 -3.47
N HIS A 170 21.93 1.47 -2.67
CA HIS A 170 21.01 1.38 -1.54
C HIS A 170 19.66 1.91 -2.00
N SER A 171 18.73 0.97 -2.16
CA SER A 171 17.31 1.23 -2.35
C SER A 171 16.78 2.04 -1.16
N HIS A 172 16.79 3.37 -1.31
CA HIS A 172 16.15 4.27 -0.36
C HIS A 172 14.65 3.95 -0.30
N SER A 173 14.21 3.36 0.81
CA SER A 173 12.82 3.03 1.11
C SER A 173 12.01 4.28 1.50
N HIS A 174 12.03 5.29 0.64
CA HIS A 174 11.12 6.43 0.77
C HIS A 174 9.73 6.05 0.21
N ASP A 175 8.71 6.22 1.05
CA ASP A 175 7.31 6.45 0.66
C ASP A 175 6.68 5.47 -0.35
N HIS A 176 6.71 4.15 -0.07
CA HIS A 176 6.04 3.16 -0.92
C HIS A 176 4.53 3.41 -1.10
N ASN A 177 3.85 4.04 -0.13
CA ASN A 177 2.41 4.27 -0.21
C ASN A 177 2.04 5.40 -1.18
N ILE A 178 2.78 6.53 -1.17
CA ILE A 178 2.58 7.62 -2.15
C ILE A 178 3.18 7.25 -3.50
N ARG A 179 4.37 6.64 -3.53
CA ARG A 179 4.95 6.17 -4.80
C ARG A 179 4.04 5.15 -5.46
N GLY A 180 3.41 4.27 -4.68
CA GLY A 180 2.37 3.35 -5.14
C GLY A 180 1.15 4.07 -5.72
N ALA A 181 0.59 5.05 -5.01
CA ALA A 181 -0.54 5.85 -5.49
C ALA A 181 -0.19 6.69 -6.74
N TYR A 182 1.01 7.27 -6.79
CA TYR A 182 1.51 8.02 -7.94
C TYR A 182 1.72 7.13 -9.17
N LEU A 183 2.35 5.97 -8.98
CA LEU A 183 2.54 4.98 -10.06
C LEU A 183 1.20 4.43 -10.55
N HIS A 184 0.21 4.27 -9.67
CA HIS A 184 -1.15 3.91 -10.05
C HIS A 184 -1.78 4.96 -10.95
N VAL A 185 -1.79 6.24 -10.54
CA VAL A 185 -2.37 7.31 -11.36
C VAL A 185 -1.61 7.48 -12.68
N LEU A 186 -0.29 7.26 -12.68
CA LEU A 186 0.49 7.24 -13.92
C LEU A 186 0.08 6.08 -14.83
N ALA A 187 -0.15 4.89 -14.29
CA ALA A 187 -0.65 3.74 -15.05
C ALA A 187 -2.05 4.04 -15.64
N ASP A 188 -2.95 4.64 -14.86
CA ASP A 188 -4.26 5.07 -15.32
C ASP A 188 -4.15 6.12 -16.44
N ALA A 189 -3.20 7.05 -16.35
CA ALA A 189 -2.96 8.01 -17.42
C ALA A 189 -2.45 7.34 -18.70
N VAL A 190 -1.55 6.35 -18.59
CA VAL A 190 -1.04 5.58 -19.74
C VAL A 190 -2.16 4.78 -20.40
N THR A 191 -3.03 4.13 -19.62
CA THR A 191 -4.19 3.40 -20.16
C THR A 191 -5.21 4.36 -20.80
N SER A 192 -5.47 5.54 -20.20
CA SER A 192 -6.30 6.58 -20.81
C SER A 192 -5.75 7.07 -22.15
N VAL A 193 -4.44 7.32 -22.25
CA VAL A 193 -3.80 7.70 -23.53
C VAL A 193 -3.93 6.60 -24.57
N GLY A 194 -3.73 5.34 -24.18
CA GLY A 194 -3.95 4.18 -25.05
C GLY A 194 -5.40 4.11 -25.56
N ALA A 195 -6.38 4.33 -24.68
CA ALA A 195 -7.80 4.31 -25.03
C ALA A 195 -8.16 5.44 -26.02
N ILE A 196 -7.68 6.66 -25.78
CA ILE A 196 -7.87 7.79 -26.71
C ILE A 196 -7.27 7.47 -28.08
N ALA A 197 -6.05 6.91 -28.11
CA ALA A 197 -5.41 6.51 -29.37
C ALA A 197 -6.21 5.42 -30.10
N ALA A 198 -6.74 4.44 -29.38
CA ALA A 198 -7.61 3.40 -29.93
C ALA A 198 -8.92 3.95 -30.50
N LEU A 199 -9.58 4.88 -29.77
CA LEU A 199 -10.80 5.54 -30.23
C LEU A 199 -10.57 6.40 -31.47
N LEU A 200 -9.46 7.17 -31.52
CA LEU A 200 -9.07 7.94 -32.70
C LEU A 200 -8.78 7.02 -33.89
N ALA A 201 -8.08 5.91 -33.66
CA ALA A 201 -7.79 4.94 -34.70
C ALA A 201 -9.05 4.24 -35.20
N GLY A 202 -9.99 3.93 -34.31
CA GLY A 202 -11.33 3.44 -34.64
C GLY A 202 -12.12 4.43 -35.49
N LYS A 203 -12.15 5.70 -35.09
CA LYS A 203 -12.91 6.77 -35.75
C LYS A 203 -12.38 7.08 -37.16
N PHE A 204 -11.06 7.23 -37.32
CA PHE A 204 -10.47 7.70 -38.58
C PHE A 204 -10.02 6.58 -39.52
N TYR A 205 -9.60 5.43 -38.99
CA TYR A 205 -9.05 4.32 -39.78
C TYR A 205 -9.92 3.05 -39.72
N GLY A 206 -11.02 3.06 -38.96
CA GLY A 206 -11.91 1.90 -38.81
C GLY A 206 -11.36 0.79 -37.92
N TYR A 207 -10.29 1.04 -37.16
CA TYR A 207 -9.64 0.07 -36.27
C TYR A 207 -10.38 -0.08 -34.93
N SER A 208 -11.68 -0.36 -34.97
CA SER A 208 -12.53 -0.50 -33.77
C SER A 208 -12.09 -1.62 -32.82
N PHE A 209 -11.36 -2.63 -33.33
CA PHE A 209 -10.80 -3.71 -32.50
C PHE A 209 -9.71 -3.23 -31.51
N LEU A 210 -9.15 -2.03 -31.71
CA LEU A 210 -8.15 -1.48 -30.80
C LEU A 210 -8.72 -1.10 -29.43
N ASP A 211 -10.02 -0.75 -29.36
CA ASP A 211 -10.71 -0.46 -28.10
C ASP A 211 -10.71 -1.67 -27.15
N PRO A 212 -11.26 -2.85 -27.54
CA PRO A 212 -11.19 -4.04 -26.70
C PRO A 212 -9.75 -4.56 -26.49
N LEU A 213 -8.82 -4.31 -27.43
CA LEU A 213 -7.42 -4.70 -27.25
C LEU A 213 -6.74 -3.90 -26.13
N ILE A 214 -6.91 -2.58 -26.12
CA ILE A 214 -6.38 -1.71 -25.06
C ILE A 214 -7.07 -2.02 -23.73
N GLY A 215 -8.38 -2.27 -23.73
CA GLY A 215 -9.12 -2.73 -22.54
C GLY A 215 -8.52 -4.01 -21.95
N LEU A 216 -8.18 -5.00 -22.79
CA LEU A 216 -7.54 -6.24 -22.35
C LEU A 216 -6.12 -6.01 -21.80
N ILE A 217 -5.32 -5.16 -22.44
CA ILE A 217 -3.97 -4.81 -21.95
C ILE A 217 -4.07 -4.11 -20.59
N GLY A 218 -4.97 -3.13 -20.46
CA GLY A 218 -5.23 -2.45 -19.19
C GLY A 218 -5.67 -3.42 -18.09
N ALA A 219 -6.59 -4.33 -18.41
CA ALA A 219 -7.04 -5.36 -17.49
C ALA A 219 -5.90 -6.26 -17.01
N LEU A 220 -4.99 -6.69 -17.89
CA LEU A 220 -3.83 -7.51 -17.49
C LEU A 220 -2.86 -6.77 -16.56
N VAL A 221 -2.63 -5.48 -16.82
CA VAL A 221 -1.77 -4.63 -15.97
C VAL A 221 -2.38 -4.48 -14.58
N ILE A 222 -3.66 -4.11 -14.49
CA ILE A 222 -4.38 -3.94 -13.22
C ILE A 222 -4.49 -5.27 -12.48
N PHE A 223 -4.74 -6.39 -13.18
CA PHE A 223 -4.83 -7.73 -12.59
C PHE A 223 -3.52 -8.13 -11.89
N LYS A 224 -2.37 -7.97 -12.56
CA LYS A 224 -1.05 -8.28 -11.97
C LYS A 224 -0.80 -7.44 -10.72
N TRP A 225 -1.21 -6.17 -10.75
CA TRP A 225 -1.05 -5.28 -9.61
C TRP A 225 -1.97 -5.67 -8.44
N ALA A 226 -3.24 -5.97 -8.71
CA ALA A 226 -4.18 -6.47 -7.70
C ALA A 226 -3.67 -7.75 -7.02
N LEU A 227 -3.08 -8.68 -7.78
CA LEU A 227 -2.45 -9.88 -7.20
C LEU A 227 -1.25 -9.56 -6.30
N GLY A 228 -0.41 -8.61 -6.71
CA GLY A 228 0.69 -8.13 -5.87
C GLY A 228 0.17 -7.54 -4.56
N LEU A 229 -0.86 -6.70 -4.63
CA LEU A 229 -1.46 -6.05 -3.48
C LEU A 229 -2.15 -7.05 -2.53
N ILE A 230 -2.87 -8.04 -3.07
CA ILE A 230 -3.44 -9.17 -2.30
C ILE A 230 -2.34 -9.95 -1.59
N ARG A 231 -1.23 -10.27 -2.29
CA ARG A 231 -0.12 -11.01 -1.72
C ARG A 231 0.52 -10.22 -0.58
N ASP A 232 0.84 -8.95 -0.81
CA ASP A 232 1.60 -8.13 0.14
C ASP A 232 0.74 -7.78 1.38
N THR A 233 -0.53 -7.42 1.19
CA THR A 233 -1.46 -7.15 2.31
C THR A 233 -1.89 -8.42 3.03
N GLY A 234 -2.07 -9.52 2.31
CA GLY A 234 -2.35 -10.84 2.90
C GLY A 234 -1.18 -11.35 3.74
N TRP A 235 0.05 -11.15 3.25
CA TRP A 235 1.27 -11.47 4.00
C TRP A 235 1.34 -10.69 5.32
N GLU A 236 1.03 -9.39 5.30
CA GLU A 236 0.97 -8.56 6.51
C GLU A 236 -0.14 -9.02 7.48
N LEU A 237 -1.30 -9.43 6.98
CA LEU A 237 -2.40 -9.94 7.82
C LEU A 237 -2.08 -11.29 8.47
N LEU A 238 -1.31 -12.13 7.79
CA LEU A 238 -0.90 -13.46 8.25
C LEU A 238 0.33 -13.42 9.18
N ASP A 239 0.77 -12.23 9.60
CA ASP A 239 1.99 -12.04 10.40
C ASP A 239 3.24 -12.62 9.71
N GLY A 240 3.29 -12.49 8.39
CA GLY A 240 4.46 -12.85 7.61
C GLY A 240 5.69 -12.02 7.99
N HIS A 241 6.88 -12.60 7.79
CA HIS A 241 8.12 -11.93 8.15
C HIS A 241 8.31 -10.61 7.36
N ALA A 242 9.01 -9.65 7.96
CA ALA A 242 9.27 -8.35 7.36
C ALA A 242 10.18 -8.48 6.13
N LEU A 243 9.61 -8.31 4.92
CA LEU A 243 10.32 -8.48 3.64
C LEU A 243 11.46 -7.46 3.43
N ASN A 244 11.40 -6.31 4.10
CA ASN A 244 12.37 -5.21 3.95
C ASN A 244 13.52 -5.29 4.97
N VAL A 245 13.57 -6.34 5.80
CA VAL A 245 14.61 -6.53 6.80
C VAL A 245 15.59 -7.60 6.31
N ASN A 246 16.87 -7.25 6.28
CA ASN A 246 17.93 -8.21 6.02
C ASN A 246 18.19 -9.06 7.27
N PHE A 247 17.49 -10.19 7.39
CA PHE A 247 17.63 -11.10 8.53
C PHE A 247 19.06 -11.63 8.72
N ALA A 248 19.83 -11.79 7.63
CA ALA A 248 21.22 -12.24 7.72
C ALA A 248 22.12 -11.20 8.37
N GLU A 249 21.92 -9.93 8.01
CA GLU A 249 22.63 -8.80 8.61
C GLU A 249 22.23 -8.61 10.08
N MET A 250 20.93 -8.65 10.38
CA MET A 250 20.43 -8.59 11.76
C MET A 250 21.02 -9.71 12.63
N LYS A 251 21.03 -10.93 12.10
CA LYS A 251 21.62 -12.08 12.79
C LYS A 251 23.11 -11.85 13.05
N THR A 252 23.87 -11.49 12.02
CA THR A 252 25.32 -11.25 12.13
C THR A 252 25.61 -10.17 13.16
N ARG A 253 24.82 -9.09 13.17
CA ARG A 253 24.99 -7.94 14.06
C ARG A 253 24.68 -8.27 15.52
N ILE A 254 23.65 -9.07 15.77
CA ILE A 254 23.32 -9.52 17.13
C ILE A 254 24.34 -10.56 17.59
N GLU A 255 24.75 -11.50 16.75
CA GLU A 255 25.73 -12.53 17.12
C GLU A 255 27.13 -11.96 17.37
N SER A 256 27.46 -10.80 16.78
CA SER A 256 28.73 -10.09 17.05
C SER A 256 28.85 -9.58 18.49
N THR A 257 27.76 -9.57 19.29
CA THR A 257 27.82 -9.21 20.73
C THR A 257 28.29 -10.39 21.61
N GLY A 258 28.46 -11.58 21.03
CA GLY A 258 28.72 -12.82 21.75
C GLY A 258 27.46 -13.60 22.14
N ALA A 259 26.27 -13.07 21.82
CA ALA A 259 25.01 -13.79 21.98
C ALA A 259 24.76 -14.76 20.82
N LYS A 260 24.07 -15.85 21.08
CA LYS A 260 23.54 -16.78 20.07
C LYS A 260 22.04 -16.58 19.95
N ILE A 261 21.54 -16.33 18.74
CA ILE A 261 20.09 -16.25 18.50
C ILE A 261 19.50 -17.66 18.54
N ILE A 262 18.48 -17.85 19.37
CA ILE A 262 17.69 -19.08 19.47
C ILE A 262 16.41 -18.97 18.64
N ASP A 263 15.76 -17.80 18.72
CA ASP A 263 14.54 -17.53 17.99
C ASP A 263 14.48 -16.05 17.57
N LEU A 264 14.00 -15.80 16.36
CA LEU A 264 13.91 -14.47 15.79
C LEU A 264 12.70 -14.38 14.86
N HIS A 265 11.72 -13.58 15.27
CA HIS A 265 10.57 -13.23 14.46
C HIS A 265 10.51 -11.72 14.31
N VAL A 266 10.47 -11.23 13.08
CA VAL A 266 10.27 -9.80 12.79
C VAL A 266 9.12 -9.70 11.81
N TRP A 267 8.07 -8.97 12.19
CA TRP A 267 6.87 -8.80 11.38
C TRP A 267 6.38 -7.36 11.44
N LYS A 268 5.43 -7.02 10.58
CA LYS A 268 4.89 -5.67 10.46
C LYS A 268 3.56 -5.56 11.22
N ILE A 269 3.43 -4.54 12.06
CA ILE A 269 2.21 -4.30 12.86
C ILE A 269 1.41 -3.07 12.40
N ALA A 270 2.06 -2.15 11.68
CA ALA A 270 1.45 -1.01 11.01
C ALA A 270 2.35 -0.57 9.83
N PRO A 271 1.91 0.34 8.94
CA PRO A 271 2.76 0.90 7.89
C PRO A 271 4.09 1.40 8.45
N GLU A 272 5.22 0.91 7.93
CA GLU A 272 6.59 1.22 8.38
C GLU A 272 6.93 0.88 9.85
N VAL A 273 6.07 0.16 10.56
CA VAL A 273 6.26 -0.16 11.98
C VAL A 273 6.46 -1.67 12.14
N LEU A 274 7.65 -2.02 12.60
CA LEU A 274 8.07 -3.40 12.82
C LEU A 274 7.99 -3.78 14.31
N ALA A 275 7.53 -5.01 14.53
CA ALA A 275 7.63 -5.70 15.80
C ALA A 275 8.65 -6.83 15.69
N CYS A 276 9.32 -7.13 16.81
CA CYS A 276 10.32 -8.19 16.91
C CYS A 276 10.13 -9.02 18.16
N GLU A 277 10.22 -10.33 18.02
CA GLU A 277 10.45 -11.28 19.11
C GLU A 277 11.85 -11.86 18.94
N LEU A 278 12.69 -11.71 19.96
CA LEU A 278 14.08 -12.11 19.95
C LEU A 278 14.38 -12.94 21.21
N VAL A 279 14.74 -14.20 21.02
CA VAL A 279 15.25 -15.08 22.07
C VAL A 279 16.72 -15.33 21.81
N LEU A 280 17.56 -15.04 22.80
CA LEU A 280 19.00 -15.19 22.69
C LEU A 280 19.61 -15.86 23.92
N GLU A 281 20.70 -16.59 23.72
CA GLU A 281 21.52 -17.19 24.75
C GLU A 281 22.91 -16.53 24.78
N THR A 282 23.39 -16.16 25.95
CA THR A 282 24.72 -15.56 26.11
C THR A 282 25.37 -15.99 27.43
N ASP A 283 26.69 -16.08 27.45
CA ASP A 283 27.49 -16.27 28.66
C ASP A 283 27.71 -14.93 29.40
N LYS A 284 27.53 -13.81 28.71
CA LYS A 284 27.71 -12.44 29.22
C LYS A 284 26.48 -11.59 28.91
N PRO A 285 25.47 -11.60 29.80
CA PRO A 285 24.26 -10.79 29.63
C PRO A 285 24.58 -9.31 29.45
N GLN A 286 24.07 -8.71 28.38
CA GLN A 286 24.21 -7.28 28.07
C GLN A 286 22.98 -6.48 28.52
N GLY A 287 21.88 -7.17 28.83
CA GLY A 287 20.60 -6.59 29.20
C GLY A 287 19.71 -6.30 27.98
N ILE A 288 18.40 -6.47 28.16
CA ILE A 288 17.38 -6.25 27.11
C ILE A 288 17.44 -4.87 26.45
N THR A 289 17.88 -3.83 27.18
CA THR A 289 17.97 -2.46 26.65
C THR A 289 19.04 -2.33 25.58
N HIS A 290 20.12 -3.11 25.67
CA HIS A 290 21.19 -3.13 24.69
C HIS A 290 20.67 -3.59 23.32
N TYR A 291 20.02 -4.76 23.28
CA TYR A 291 19.46 -5.32 22.04
C TYR A 291 18.28 -4.49 21.50
N ARG A 292 17.44 -3.93 22.39
CA ARG A 292 16.37 -3.03 21.97
C ARG A 292 16.90 -1.81 21.23
N LYS A 293 18.04 -1.25 21.67
CA LYS A 293 18.69 -0.13 21.00
C LYS A 293 19.18 -0.51 19.60
N ILE A 294 19.85 -1.66 19.46
CA ILE A 294 20.30 -2.18 18.16
C ILE A 294 19.11 -2.37 17.21
N LEU A 295 18.07 -3.08 17.66
CA LEU A 295 16.88 -3.35 16.86
C LEU A 295 16.18 -2.07 16.40
N HIS A 296 16.09 -1.06 17.26
CA HIS A 296 15.46 0.21 16.94
C HIS A 296 16.32 1.08 16.00
N GLU A 297 17.59 1.30 16.33
CA GLU A 297 18.46 2.24 15.61
C GLU A 297 18.97 1.68 14.27
N GLU A 298 19.26 0.37 14.20
CA GLU A 298 19.88 -0.24 13.02
C GLU A 298 18.83 -0.91 12.11
N PHE A 299 17.69 -1.36 12.65
CA PHE A 299 16.68 -2.13 11.90
C PHE A 299 15.26 -1.57 11.97
N ASN A 300 15.08 -0.37 12.53
CA ASN A 300 13.78 0.33 12.61
C ASN A 300 12.66 -0.47 13.31
N VAL A 301 13.02 -1.31 14.28
CA VAL A 301 12.05 -2.06 15.09
C VAL A 301 11.52 -1.19 16.22
N HIS A 302 10.21 -0.97 16.22
CA HIS A 302 9.54 -0.06 17.15
C HIS A 302 9.03 -0.77 18.40
N HIS A 303 8.65 -2.04 18.27
CA HIS A 303 8.16 -2.85 19.38
C HIS A 303 8.99 -4.13 19.46
N SER A 304 9.50 -4.46 20.65
CA SER A 304 10.33 -5.66 20.82
C SER A 304 10.08 -6.38 22.14
N VAL A 305 9.91 -7.69 22.03
CA VAL A 305 9.96 -8.66 23.12
C VAL A 305 11.30 -9.36 23.04
N ILE A 306 12.10 -9.25 24.10
CA ILE A 306 13.48 -9.76 24.12
C ILE A 306 13.64 -10.65 25.34
N GLU A 307 13.97 -11.91 25.11
CA GLU A 307 14.32 -12.87 26.14
C GLU A 307 15.83 -13.17 26.07
N GLU A 308 16.56 -12.72 27.09
CA GLU A 308 17.98 -12.99 27.24
C GLU A 308 18.19 -14.12 28.26
N ARG A 309 18.62 -15.28 27.77
CA ARG A 309 18.89 -16.47 28.56
C ARG A 309 20.38 -16.60 28.83
N ALA A 310 20.74 -17.02 30.04
CA ALA A 310 22.09 -17.48 30.32
C ALA A 310 22.32 -18.82 29.62
N PHE A 311 23.55 -19.04 29.13
CA PHE A 311 23.92 -20.31 28.50
C PHE A 311 23.66 -21.49 29.46
N SER A 312 22.65 -22.31 29.16
CA SER A 312 22.35 -23.51 29.95
C SER A 312 23.13 -24.69 29.39
N SER A 313 23.99 -25.28 30.22
CA SER A 313 24.77 -26.48 29.87
C SER A 313 23.91 -27.73 29.53
N SER A 314 22.58 -27.66 29.69
CA SER A 314 21.66 -28.78 29.46
C SER A 314 21.30 -29.05 27.99
N HIS A 315 21.59 -28.15 27.04
CA HIS A 315 21.25 -28.37 25.62
C HIS A 315 22.27 -29.23 24.84
N SER A 316 23.47 -29.49 25.37
CA SER A 316 24.44 -30.39 24.71
C SER A 316 24.09 -31.88 24.82
N ALA A 317 23.22 -32.26 25.77
CA ALA A 317 22.90 -33.65 26.05
C ALA A 317 21.79 -34.23 25.14
N ARG A 318 21.02 -33.40 24.43
CA ARG A 318 19.91 -33.84 23.56
C ARG A 318 20.24 -33.88 22.07
N ALA A 319 21.35 -33.29 21.64
CA ALA A 319 21.77 -33.32 20.24
C ALA A 319 22.65 -34.55 19.87
N ASN A 320 23.02 -35.36 20.86
CA ASN A 320 23.86 -36.56 20.72
C ASN A 320 23.16 -37.87 21.15
N SER A 321 21.82 -37.90 21.21
CA SER A 321 21.03 -39.11 21.50
C SER A 321 20.03 -39.41 20.40
#